data_AF-A0A8T3UT00-F1
#
_entry.id   AF-A0A8T3UT00-F1
#
_cell.length_a   1.000
_cell.length_b   1.000
_cell.length_c   1.000
_cell.angle_alpha   90.00
_cell.angle_beta   90.00
_cell.angle_gamma   90.00
#
_symmetry.space_group_name_H-M   'P 1'
#
loop_
_entity.id
_entity.type
_entity.pdbx_description
1 polymer ?
#
loop_
_entity_poly.entity_id
_entity_poly.type
_entity_poly.pdbx_seq_one_letter_code
_entity_poly.pdbx_strand_id
1 'polypeptide(L)'
;MEFKDIEEPSEKIVREGSNNFIKINLTKGKEGEREITFISIKKGYTVQGDSKQERIKTSLSINFDELPLLIDALTEFKKKLESSSFNAGSDQ
;
A
#
# COMPACT_ATOMS: atom_id res chain seq x y z
N MET A 1 18.74 8.84 2.35
CA MET A 1 17.38 9.42 2.39
C MET A 1 16.74 8.97 3.68
N GLU A 2 16.31 9.90 4.54
CA GLU A 2 15.58 9.58 5.77
C GLU A 2 14.09 9.74 5.54
N PHE A 3 13.29 8.77 6.00
CA PHE A 3 11.83 8.79 5.91
C PHE A 3 11.24 8.92 7.31
N LYS A 4 10.28 9.84 7.47
CA LYS A 4 9.44 9.92 8.67
C LYS A 4 7.99 9.71 8.24
N ASP A 5 7.35 8.71 8.85
CA ASP A 5 5.91 8.53 8.71
C ASP A 5 5.23 9.79 9.26
N ILE A 6 4.25 10.30 8.52
CA ILE A 6 3.40 11.39 8.96
C ILE A 6 2.19 10.74 9.64
N GLU A 7 1.77 11.28 10.79
CA GLU A 7 0.66 10.69 11.55
C GLU A 7 -0.64 10.63 10.75
N GLU A 8 -0.87 11.57 9.83
CA GLU A 8 -2.08 11.64 9.00
C GLU A 8 -1.79 12.26 7.62
N PRO A 9 -2.55 11.89 6.57
CA PRO A 9 -3.68 10.96 6.53
C PRO A 9 -3.24 9.48 6.35
N SER A 10 -3.99 8.56 6.96
CA SER A 10 -3.85 7.12 6.75
C SER A 10 -5.19 6.39 6.62
N GLU A 11 -5.29 5.44 5.71
CA GLU A 11 -6.46 4.60 5.45
C GLU A 11 -6.07 3.13 5.63
N LYS A 12 -6.92 2.32 6.26
CA LYS A 12 -6.61 0.91 6.56
C LYS A 12 -7.80 0.01 6.25
N ILE A 13 -7.60 -0.88 5.28
CA ILE A 13 -8.56 -1.91 4.92
C ILE A 13 -8.11 -3.24 5.52
N VAL A 14 -8.95 -3.83 6.37
CA VAL A 14 -8.75 -5.17 6.93
C VAL A 14 -9.54 -6.16 6.10
N ARG A 15 -8.92 -7.30 5.74
CA ARG A 15 -9.63 -8.37 5.04
C ARG A 15 -10.61 -9.04 6.01
N GLU A 16 -11.86 -9.20 5.62
CA GLU A 16 -12.89 -9.86 6.42
C GLU A 16 -12.43 -11.25 6.89
N GLY A 17 -12.70 -11.59 8.15
CA GLY A 17 -12.26 -12.84 8.77
C GLY A 17 -10.75 -13.00 8.93
N SER A 18 -9.97 -11.93 8.75
CA SER A 18 -8.51 -11.98 8.80
C SER A 18 -7.93 -10.87 9.66
N ASN A 19 -6.76 -11.13 10.25
CA ASN A 19 -5.95 -10.09 10.87
C ASN A 19 -5.05 -9.37 9.85
N ASN A 20 -5.07 -9.76 8.58
CA ASN A 20 -4.28 -9.11 7.53
C ASN A 20 -4.94 -7.80 7.08
N PHE A 21 -4.12 -6.81 6.77
CA PHE A 21 -4.57 -5.50 6.30
C PHE A 21 -3.70 -4.97 5.16
N ILE A 22 -4.28 -4.04 4.40
CA ILE A 22 -3.57 -3.07 3.57
C ILE A 22 -3.78 -1.70 4.22
N LYS A 23 -2.69 -0.98 4.46
CA LYS A 23 -2.68 0.36 5.04
C LYS A 23 -2.01 1.29 4.04
N ILE A 24 -2.64 2.41 3.74
CA ILE A 24 -2.08 3.47 2.91
C ILE A 24 -1.83 4.66 3.83
N ASN A 25 -0.63 5.23 3.83
CA ASN A 25 -0.30 6.40 4.63
C ASN A 25 0.62 7.35 3.86
N LEU A 26 0.61 8.64 4.22
CA LEU A 26 1.64 9.56 3.75
C LEU A 26 2.94 9.39 4.57
N THR A 27 4.06 9.50 3.88
CA THR A 27 5.41 9.50 4.47
C THR A 27 6.17 10.67 3.87
N LYS A 28 6.83 11.47 4.71
CA LYS A 28 7.71 12.55 4.25
C LYS A 28 9.15 12.06 4.20
N GLY A 29 9.83 12.36 3.11
CA GLY A 29 11.26 12.15 2.93
C GLY A 29 11.99 13.47 2.68
N LYS A 30 13.32 13.45 2.82
CA LYS A 30 14.18 14.56 2.41
C LYS A 30 15.17 14.12 1.36
N GLU A 31 15.28 14.90 0.28
CA GLU A 31 16.33 14.80 -0.73
C GLU A 31 17.11 16.10 -0.78
N GLY A 32 18.28 16.12 -0.13
CA GLY A 32 19.01 17.37 0.13
C GLY A 32 18.18 18.30 1.03
N GLU A 33 17.90 19.52 0.54
CA GLU A 33 17.04 20.50 1.24
C GLU A 33 15.55 20.39 0.86
N ARG A 34 15.20 19.56 -0.13
CA ARG A 34 13.81 19.42 -0.60
C ARG A 34 13.05 18.40 0.22
N GLU A 35 11.87 18.79 0.67
CA GLU A 35 10.89 17.89 1.27
C GLU A 35 10.10 17.20 0.16
N ILE A 36 10.05 15.87 0.20
CA ILE A 36 9.32 15.05 -0.78
C ILE A 36 8.26 14.26 -0.04
N THR A 37 7.05 14.23 -0.59
CA THR A 37 5.95 13.46 -0.02
C THR A 37 5.79 12.16 -0.80
N PHE A 38 5.64 11.06 -0.07
CA PHE A 38 5.42 9.74 -0.61
C PHE A 38 4.10 9.18 -0.07
N ILE A 39 3.49 8.31 -0.86
CA ILE A 39 2.40 7.43 -0.43
C ILE A 39 3.00 6.07 -0.18
N SER A 40 2.83 5.57 1.04
CA SER A 40 3.27 4.24 1.43
C SER A 40 2.08 3.31 1.50
N ILE A 41 2.10 2.24 0.70
CA ILE A 41 1.12 1.15 0.70
C ILE A 41 1.76 -0.04 1.42
N LYS A 42 1.30 -0.31 2.63
CA LYS A 42 1.84 -1.32 3.54
C LYS A 42 0.87 -2.49 3.64
N LYS A 43 1.35 -3.71 3.40
CA LYS A 43 0.61 -4.95 3.71
C LYS A 43 1.15 -5.53 5.00
N GLY A 44 0.26 -5.78 5.95
CA GLY A 44 0.64 -6.26 7.28
C GLY A 44 -0.41 -7.15 7.90
N TYR A 45 -0.20 -7.47 9.17
CA TYR A 45 -1.17 -8.16 10.01
C TYR A 45 -1.15 -7.63 11.44
N THR A 46 -2.27 -7.69 12.12
CA THR A 46 -2.37 -7.35 13.55
C THR A 46 -2.18 -8.61 14.38
N VAL A 47 -1.26 -8.56 15.34
CA VAL A 47 -1.10 -9.62 16.35
C VAL A 47 -2.07 -9.32 17.48
N GLN A 48 -2.99 -10.25 17.76
CA GLN A 48 -3.88 -10.13 18.92
C GLN A 48 -3.13 -10.55 20.18
N GLY A 49 -2.96 -9.58 21.07
CA GLY A 49 -2.42 -9.65 22.43
C GLY A 49 -2.77 -8.34 23.14
N ASP A 50 -2.30 -8.12 24.38
CA ASP A 50 -2.69 -6.98 25.22
C ASP A 50 -2.46 -5.59 24.58
N SER A 51 -1.67 -5.51 23.51
CA SER A 51 -1.31 -4.27 22.83
C SER A 51 -1.46 -4.31 21.29
N LYS A 52 -2.47 -5.00 20.73
CA LYS A 52 -2.85 -5.02 19.27
C LYS A 52 -1.75 -4.49 18.32
N GLN A 53 -0.63 -5.21 18.19
CA GLN A 53 0.53 -4.71 17.45
C GLN A 53 0.40 -4.97 15.95
N GLU A 54 0.68 -3.97 15.12
CA GLU A 54 0.78 -4.12 13.67
C GLU A 54 2.18 -4.62 13.27
N ARG A 55 2.24 -5.67 12.45
CA ARG A 55 3.47 -6.15 11.82
C ARG A 55 3.38 -5.98 10.31
N ILE A 56 4.26 -5.17 9.74
CA ILE A 56 4.34 -4.94 8.30
C ILE A 56 5.12 -6.08 7.65
N LYS A 57 4.55 -6.70 6.62
CA LYS A 57 5.21 -7.74 5.81
C LYS A 57 5.91 -7.15 4.59
N THR A 58 5.28 -6.19 3.95
CA THR A 58 5.84 -5.50 2.78
C THR A 58 5.31 -4.07 2.72
N SER A 59 6.09 -3.20 2.09
CA SER A 59 5.82 -1.79 1.92
C SER A 59 6.25 -1.37 0.52
N LEU A 60 5.38 -0.64 -0.16
CA LEU A 60 5.67 0.04 -1.42
C LEU A 60 5.52 1.53 -1.17
N SER A 61 6.51 2.33 -1.55
CA SER A 61 6.45 3.78 -1.45
C SER A 61 6.56 4.40 -2.84
N ILE A 62 5.69 5.35 -3.14
CA ILE A 62 5.56 6.01 -4.44
C ILE A 62 5.52 7.51 -4.21
N ASN A 63 6.07 8.31 -5.13
CA ASN A 63 5.98 9.76 -4.99
C ASN A 63 4.50 10.19 -5.03
N PHE A 64 4.09 11.11 -4.15
CA PHE A 64 2.72 11.59 -4.08
C PHE A 64 2.23 12.15 -5.42
N ASP A 65 3.12 12.83 -6.16
CA ASP A 65 2.79 13.42 -7.46
C ASP A 65 2.44 12.37 -8.53
N GLU A 66 2.85 11.12 -8.34
CA GLU A 66 2.58 10.00 -9.27
C GLU A 66 1.28 9.25 -8.94
N LEU A 67 0.60 9.59 -7.83
CA LEU A 67 -0.60 8.88 -7.40
C LEU A 67 -1.71 8.83 -8.46
N PRO A 68 -2.06 9.94 -9.14
CA PRO A 68 -3.14 9.89 -10.14
C PRO A 68 -2.82 8.90 -11.26
N LEU A 69 -1.58 8.92 -11.76
CA LEU A 69 -1.12 8.01 -12.82
C LEU A 69 -1.15 6.54 -12.36
N LEU A 70 -0.76 6.28 -11.11
CA LEU A 70 -0.83 4.94 -10.52
C LEU A 70 -2.28 4.44 -10.42
N ILE A 71 -3.21 5.29 -9.96
CA ILE A 71 -4.63 4.93 -9.85
C ILE A 71 -5.20 4.57 -11.22
N ASP A 72 -4.88 5.36 -12.24
CA ASP A 72 -5.30 5.10 -13.62
C ASP A 72 -4.73 3.77 -14.12
N ALA A 73 -3.43 3.54 -13.91
CA ALA A 73 -2.76 2.31 -14.33
C ALA A 73 -3.35 1.05 -13.64
N LEU A 74 -3.61 1.12 -12.33
CA LEU A 74 -4.21 0.02 -11.57
C LEU A 74 -5.66 -0.24 -12.01
N THR A 75 -6.41 0.83 -12.30
CA THR A 75 -7.80 0.73 -12.79
C THR A 75 -7.84 0.05 -14.16
N GLU A 76 -6.99 0.47 -15.09
CA GLU A 76 -6.88 -0.15 -16.41
C GLU A 76 -6.38 -1.59 -16.33
N PHE A 77 -5.43 -1.88 -15.44
CA PHE A 77 -4.95 -3.24 -15.21
C PHE A 77 -6.06 -4.14 -14.65
N LYS A 78 -6.85 -3.66 -13.69
CA LYS A 78 -8.01 -4.38 -13.17
C LYS A 78 -9.02 -4.69 -14.28
N LYS A 79 -9.38 -3.70 -15.09
CA LYS A 79 -10.29 -3.89 -16.24
C LYS A 79 -9.77 -4.99 -17.18
N LYS A 80 -8.47 -4.99 -17.48
CA LYS A 80 -7.84 -6.03 -18.31
C LYS A 80 -7.92 -7.41 -17.69
N LEU A 81 -7.73 -7.53 -16.37
CA LEU A 81 -7.85 -8.80 -15.64
C LEU A 81 -9.29 -9.33 -15.58
N GLU A 82 -10.28 -8.43 -15.62
CA GLU A 82 -11.71 -8.80 -15.63
C GLU A 82 -12.21 -9.10 -17.05
N SER A 83 -11.69 -8.40 -18.06
CA SER A 83 -12.08 -8.59 -19.47
C SER A 83 -11.39 -9.77 -20.12
N SER A 84 -10.16 -10.06 -19.70
CA SER A 84 -9.50 -11.31 -20.04
C SER A 84 -10.04 -12.32 -19.05
N SER A 85 -10.69 -13.40 -19.49
CA SER A 85 -10.84 -14.59 -18.67
C SER A 85 -9.42 -14.95 -18.23
N PHE A 86 -9.02 -14.57 -17.02
CA PHE A 86 -7.69 -14.88 -16.50
C PHE A 86 -7.69 -16.39 -16.31
N ASN A 87 -7.37 -17.12 -17.39
CA ASN A 87 -7.04 -18.53 -17.36
C ASN A 87 -5.71 -18.61 -16.62
N ALA A 88 -5.79 -18.59 -15.29
CA ALA A 88 -4.81 -19.26 -14.45
C ALA A 88 -4.94 -20.78 -14.69
N GLY A 89 -4.68 -21.23 -15.92
CA GLY A 89 -4.26 -22.60 -16.20
C GLY A 89 -2.74 -22.59 -16.17
N SER A 90 -2.04 -23.55 -15.58
CA SER A 90 -2.45 -24.83 -15.00
C SER A 90 -1.15 -25.37 -14.43
N ASP A 91 -1.15 -25.84 -13.19
CA ASP A 91 -0.14 -26.79 -12.75
C ASP A 91 -0.14 -27.94 -13.77
N GLN A 92 1.00 -28.12 -14.47
CA GLN A 92 1.43 -29.38 -15.05
C GLN A 92 2.88 -29.59 -14.63
#